data_AF-A0A432RT94-F1
#
_entry.id   AF-A0A432RT94-F1
#
_cell.length_a   1.000
_cell.length_b   1.000
_cell.length_c   1.000
_cell.angle_alpha   90.00
_cell.angle_beta   90.00
_cell.angle_gamma   90.00
#
_symmetry.space_group_name_H-M   'P 1'
#
loop_
_entity.id
_entity.type
_entity.pdbx_description
1 polymer ?
#
loop_
_entity_poly.entity_id
_entity_poly.type
_entity_poly.pdbx_seq_one_letter_code
_entity_poly.pdbx_strand_id
1 'polypeptide(L)'
;MSVLTAISTIFSGLTKPLSDAYSAYTARKAAKDTAEAKLKMAKQSGDFNIQLSNAEWEAISKRNESGTWKDEYVTLIITSPFVLLFLSAVASAWTGDTRFIDSANAGIQALKGLGVDLGDLMAVVVFAAVGLKSIGAIKK
;
A
#
# COMPACT_ATOMS: atom_id res chain seq x y z
N MET A 1 23.88 12.93 -52.26
CA MET A 1 22.91 12.43 -51.26
C MET A 1 22.13 13.62 -50.75
N SER A 2 20.81 13.62 -50.96
CA SER A 2 19.96 14.81 -50.85
C SER A 2 19.64 15.17 -49.40
N VAL A 3 19.70 16.47 -49.07
CA VAL A 3 19.30 17.06 -47.78
C VAL A 3 17.87 16.65 -47.39
N LEU A 4 17.02 16.35 -48.36
CA LEU A 4 15.66 15.83 -48.17
C LEU A 4 15.63 14.48 -47.42
N THR A 5 16.62 13.60 -47.62
CA THR A 5 16.70 12.30 -46.95
C THR A 5 17.15 12.42 -45.48
N ALA A 6 17.97 13.43 -45.17
CA ALA A 6 18.37 13.73 -43.80
C ALA A 6 17.20 14.31 -42.98
N ILE A 7 16.42 15.21 -43.59
CA ILE A 7 15.23 15.81 -42.95
C ILE A 7 14.15 14.74 -42.71
N SER A 8 13.90 13.85 -43.66
CA SER A 8 12.89 12.78 -43.48
C SER A 8 13.26 11.82 -42.35
N THR A 9 14.55 11.56 -42.14
CA THR A 9 15.06 10.66 -41.08
C THR A 9 14.97 11.30 -39.69
N ILE A 10 15.23 12.61 -39.58
CA ILE A 10 15.07 13.37 -38.32
C ILE A 10 13.59 13.44 -37.93
N PHE A 11 12.69 13.74 -38.88
CA PHE A 11 11.25 13.79 -38.61
C PHE A 11 10.67 12.41 -38.26
N SER A 12 11.06 11.34 -38.95
CA SER A 12 10.61 9.97 -38.63
C SER A 12 11.22 9.41 -37.34
N GLY A 13 12.40 9.87 -36.94
CA GLY A 13 13.02 9.54 -35.65
C GLY A 13 12.34 10.21 -34.45
N LEU A 14 11.72 11.37 -34.65
CA LEU A 14 11.02 12.13 -33.61
C LEU A 14 9.53 11.75 -33.48
N THR A 15 8.89 11.19 -34.51
CA THR A 15 7.50 10.77 -34.44
C THR A 15 7.29 9.50 -33.61
N LYS A 16 8.25 8.56 -33.61
CA LYS A 16 8.22 7.35 -32.78
C LYS A 16 8.12 7.62 -31.27
N PRO A 17 9.04 8.41 -30.65
CA PRO A 17 8.95 8.67 -29.22
C PRO A 17 7.69 9.44 -28.82
N LEU A 18 7.13 10.27 -29.71
CA LEU A 18 5.87 10.98 -29.50
C LEU A 18 4.65 10.07 -29.58
N SER A 19 4.59 9.17 -30.58
CA SER A 19 3.52 8.16 -30.67
C SER A 19 3.60 7.15 -29.53
N ASP A 20 4.80 6.80 -29.08
CA ASP A 20 5.04 5.88 -27.98
C ASP A 20 4.67 6.53 -26.63
N ALA A 21 4.97 7.82 -26.44
CA ALA A 21 4.55 8.56 -25.26
C ALA A 21 3.02 8.73 -25.19
N TYR A 22 2.37 9.03 -26.32
CA TYR A 22 0.91 9.18 -26.37
C TYR A 22 0.20 7.84 -26.15
N SER A 23 0.69 6.76 -26.79
CA SER A 23 0.15 5.41 -26.58
C SER A 23 0.41 4.89 -25.17
N ALA A 24 1.56 5.21 -24.57
CA ALA A 24 1.82 4.90 -23.16
C ALA A 24 0.87 5.67 -22.22
N TYR A 25 0.54 6.93 -22.53
CA TYR A 25 -0.40 7.71 -21.75
C TYR A 25 -1.83 7.16 -21.84
N THR A 26 -2.29 6.81 -23.03
CA THR A 26 -3.62 6.18 -23.22
C THR A 26 -3.68 4.80 -22.58
N ALA A 27 -2.62 4.00 -22.68
CA ALA A 27 -2.52 2.70 -22.02
C ALA A 27 -2.57 2.82 -20.49
N ARG A 28 -1.90 3.82 -19.89
CA ARG A 28 -1.98 4.08 -18.43
C ARG A 28 -3.37 4.49 -17.99
N LYS A 29 -4.06 5.32 -18.79
CA LYS A 29 -5.43 5.73 -18.49
C LYS A 29 -6.42 4.57 -18.61
N ALA A 30 -6.31 3.78 -19.67
CA ALA A 30 -7.11 2.57 -19.85
C ALA A 30 -6.87 1.55 -18.73
N ALA A 31 -5.61 1.34 -18.32
CA ALA A 31 -5.28 0.47 -17.19
C ALA A 31 -5.94 0.97 -15.89
N LYS A 32 -5.91 2.28 -15.63
CA LYS A 32 -6.58 2.88 -14.46
C LYS A 32 -8.10 2.63 -14.48
N ASP A 33 -8.75 2.92 -15.61
CA ASP A 33 -10.22 2.80 -15.74
C ASP A 33 -10.66 1.32 -15.64
N THR A 34 -9.87 0.40 -16.21
CA THR A 34 -10.12 -1.05 -16.14
C THR A 34 -9.94 -1.58 -14.71
N ALA A 35 -8.91 -1.10 -14.01
CA ALA A 35 -8.66 -1.44 -12.62
C ALA A 35 -9.78 -0.92 -11.71
N GLU A 36 -10.31 0.28 -11.97
CA GLU A 36 -11.46 0.84 -11.26
C GLU A 36 -12.74 0.04 -11.47
N ALA A 37 -13.02 -0.36 -12.71
CA ALA A 37 -14.16 -1.19 -13.02
C ALA A 37 -14.09 -2.54 -12.30
N LYS A 38 -12.92 -3.20 -12.33
CA LYS A 38 -12.67 -4.44 -11.58
C LYS A 38 -12.84 -4.26 -10.07
N LEU A 39 -12.33 -3.15 -9.50
CA LEU A 39 -12.48 -2.84 -8.08
C LEU A 39 -13.94 -2.62 -7.68
N LYS A 40 -14.70 -1.91 -8.51
CA LYS A 40 -16.12 -1.62 -8.27
C LYS A 40 -16.97 -2.90 -8.39
N MET A 41 -16.67 -3.75 -9.36
CA MET A 41 -17.30 -5.07 -9.49
C MET A 41 -16.99 -5.94 -8.29
N ALA A 42 -15.73 -6.01 -7.84
CA ALA A 42 -15.35 -6.77 -6.65
C ALA A 42 -16.07 -6.31 -5.38
N LYS A 43 -16.19 -4.98 -5.19
CA LYS A 43 -16.97 -4.39 -4.08
C LYS A 43 -18.46 -4.75 -4.12
N GLN A 44 -19.04 -4.86 -5.32
CA GLN A 44 -20.44 -5.29 -5.49
C GLN A 44 -20.62 -6.79 -5.31
N SER A 45 -19.60 -7.58 -5.68
CA SER A 45 -19.63 -9.04 -5.66
C SER A 45 -19.27 -9.62 -4.28
N GLY A 46 -18.72 -8.80 -3.38
CA GLY A 46 -18.17 -9.27 -2.10
C GLY A 46 -16.92 -10.14 -2.26
N ASP A 47 -16.32 -10.16 -3.45
CA ASP A 47 -15.17 -11.00 -3.77
C ASP A 47 -13.86 -10.23 -3.50
N PHE A 48 -13.03 -10.77 -2.61
CA PHE A 48 -11.77 -10.15 -2.18
C PHE A 48 -10.59 -10.52 -3.09
N ASN A 49 -10.78 -11.41 -4.08
CA ASN A 49 -9.70 -11.90 -4.94
C ASN A 49 -9.65 -11.15 -6.29
N ILE A 50 -9.26 -9.88 -6.26
CA ILE A 50 -9.09 -9.09 -7.47
C ILE A 50 -7.77 -9.43 -8.14
N GLN A 51 -7.83 -10.07 -9.31
CA GLN A 51 -6.67 -10.28 -10.19
C GLN A 51 -6.43 -9.03 -11.04
N LEU A 52 -5.65 -8.10 -10.49
CA LEU A 52 -5.12 -6.95 -11.22
C LEU A 52 -3.71 -7.28 -11.76
N SER A 53 -3.41 -6.80 -12.96
CA SER A 53 -2.05 -6.81 -13.52
C SER A 53 -1.14 -5.82 -12.77
N ASN A 54 0.19 -5.96 -12.89
CA ASN A 54 1.15 -5.11 -12.18
C ASN A 54 0.95 -3.60 -12.48
N ALA A 55 0.62 -3.25 -13.73
CA ALA A 55 0.36 -1.86 -14.12
C ALA A 55 -0.95 -1.31 -13.52
N GLU A 56 -1.98 -2.16 -13.39
CA GLU A 56 -3.24 -1.82 -12.73
C GLU A 56 -3.05 -1.66 -11.21
N TRP A 57 -2.21 -2.50 -10.59
CA TRP A 57 -1.82 -2.40 -9.18
C TRP A 57 -1.08 -1.10 -8.89
N GLU A 58 -0.06 -0.77 -9.68
CA GLU A 58 0.74 0.45 -9.49
C GLU A 58 -0.09 1.72 -9.68
N ALA A 59 -1.08 1.68 -10.58
CA ALA A 59 -2.02 2.79 -10.79
C ALA A 59 -3.02 2.95 -9.62
N ILE A 60 -3.45 1.85 -8.99
CA ILE A 60 -4.35 1.89 -7.83
C ILE A 60 -3.59 2.26 -6.55
N SER A 61 -2.38 1.73 -6.33
CA SER A 61 -1.58 2.03 -5.14
C SER A 61 -1.27 3.53 -5.03
N LYS A 62 -0.78 4.13 -6.13
CA LYS A 62 -0.53 5.59 -6.21
C LYS A 62 -1.78 6.45 -6.00
N ARG A 63 -2.97 5.92 -6.27
CA ARG A 63 -4.23 6.62 -5.99
C ARG A 63 -4.66 6.46 -4.54
N ASN A 64 -4.52 5.27 -3.97
CA ASN A 64 -4.87 5.03 -2.57
C ASN A 64 -3.89 5.73 -1.60
N GLU A 65 -2.69 6.09 -2.05
CA GLU A 65 -1.77 7.00 -1.35
C GLU A 65 -2.38 8.39 -1.11
N SER A 66 -3.44 8.81 -1.83
CA SER A 66 -4.10 10.10 -1.59
C SER A 66 -5.03 10.03 -0.36
N GLY A 67 -4.42 10.07 0.83
CA GLY A 67 -5.00 10.58 2.07
C GLY A 67 -6.39 10.06 2.42
N THR A 68 -6.50 8.78 2.75
CA THR A 68 -7.70 8.26 3.42
C THR A 68 -7.49 8.28 4.93
N TRP A 69 -8.19 9.17 5.65
CA TRP A 69 -8.15 9.27 7.12
C TRP A 69 -8.41 7.94 7.84
N LYS A 70 -9.14 7.01 7.20
CA LYS A 70 -9.39 5.67 7.73
C LYS A 70 -8.14 4.81 7.76
N ASP A 71 -7.29 4.92 6.75
CA ASP A 71 -6.07 4.12 6.62
C ASP A 71 -5.02 4.57 7.64
N GLU A 72 -4.89 5.88 7.83
CA GLU A 72 -4.09 6.48 8.89
C GLU A 72 -4.61 6.11 10.29
N TYR A 73 -5.93 6.16 10.50
CA TYR A 73 -6.54 5.76 11.76
C TYR A 73 -6.29 4.27 12.08
N VAL A 74 -6.51 3.37 11.11
CA VAL A 74 -6.26 1.94 11.29
C VAL A 74 -4.78 1.67 11.57
N THR A 75 -3.88 2.35 10.87
CA THR A 75 -2.43 2.27 11.10
C THR A 75 -2.07 2.72 12.51
N LEU A 76 -2.60 3.86 12.97
CA LEU A 76 -2.35 4.36 14.33
C LEU A 76 -2.86 3.40 15.40
N ILE A 77 -4.08 2.86 15.24
CA ILE A 77 -4.64 1.93 16.22
C ILE A 77 -3.84 0.63 16.30
N ILE A 78 -3.46 0.05 15.16
CA ILE A 78 -2.71 -1.21 15.12
C ILE A 78 -1.26 -1.03 15.62
N THR A 79 -0.64 0.12 15.36
CA THR A 79 0.73 0.42 15.82
C THR A 79 0.79 0.93 17.27
N SER A 80 -0.30 1.50 17.79
CA SER A 80 -0.34 2.10 19.13
C SER A 80 0.11 1.19 20.28
N PRO A 81 -0.18 -0.13 20.33
CA PRO A 81 0.24 -0.99 21.44
C PRO A 81 1.77 -1.08 21.55
N PHE A 82 2.48 -1.06 20.41
CA PHE A 82 3.95 -1.11 20.40
C PHE A 82 4.57 0.19 20.88
N VAL A 83 4.01 1.33 20.43
CA VAL A 83 4.44 2.65 20.89
C VAL A 83 4.17 2.81 22.39
N LEU A 84 3.01 2.39 22.87
CA LEU A 84 2.68 2.42 24.29
C LEU A 84 3.58 1.51 25.13
N LEU A 85 3.95 0.33 24.61
CA LEU A 85 4.91 -0.54 25.29
C LEU A 85 6.29 0.11 25.39
N PHE A 86 6.77 0.72 24.30
CA PHE A 86 8.01 1.49 24.31
C PHE A 86 7.98 2.64 25.34
N LEU A 87 6.91 3.45 25.32
CA LEU A 87 6.73 4.54 26.28
C LEU A 87 6.65 4.04 27.72
N SER A 88 6.00 2.90 27.96
CA SER A 88 5.92 2.27 29.28
C SER A 88 7.28 1.81 29.80
N ALA A 89 8.13 1.30 28.91
CA ALA A 89 9.48 0.87 29.25
C ALA A 89 10.37 2.07 29.60
N VAL A 90 10.26 3.16 28.82
CA VAL A 90 10.97 4.42 29.10
C VAL A 90 10.50 5.04 30.41
N ALA A 91 9.19 5.10 30.64
CA ALA A 91 8.62 5.62 31.88
C ALA A 91 9.03 4.78 33.10
N SER A 92 9.05 3.46 32.97
CA SER A 92 9.50 2.55 34.02
C SER A 92 10.98 2.74 34.34
N ALA A 93 11.84 2.87 33.32
CA ALA A 93 13.27 3.14 33.51
C ALA A 93 13.54 4.50 34.17
N TRP A 94 12.74 5.53 33.83
CA TRP A 94 12.87 6.87 34.40
C TRP A 94 12.38 6.97 35.84
N THR A 95 11.28 6.31 36.16
CA THR A 95 10.62 6.40 37.48
C THR A 95 11.07 5.32 38.45
N GLY A 96 11.71 4.26 37.96
CA GLY A 96 12.02 3.05 38.73
C GLY A 96 10.79 2.21 39.07
N ASP A 97 9.60 2.54 38.55
CA ASP A 97 8.36 1.84 38.84
C ASP A 97 8.05 0.83 37.71
N THR A 98 7.96 -0.47 38.03
CA THR A 98 7.67 -1.53 37.06
C THR A 98 6.20 -1.59 36.64
N ARG A 99 5.31 -0.90 37.36
CA ARG A 99 3.86 -0.91 37.09
C ARG A 99 3.50 -0.45 35.69
N PHE A 100 4.30 0.42 35.08
CA PHE A 100 4.09 0.86 33.70
C PHE A 100 4.23 -0.30 32.71
N ILE A 101 5.27 -1.13 32.86
CA ILE A 101 5.51 -2.31 32.02
C ILE A 101 4.44 -3.38 32.31
N ASP A 102 4.08 -3.58 33.58
CA ASP A 102 3.06 -4.56 33.96
C ASP A 102 1.70 -4.22 33.35
N SER A 103 1.35 -2.93 33.32
CA SER A 103 0.12 -2.42 32.71
C SER A 103 0.11 -2.60 31.19
N ALA A 104 1.24 -2.31 30.52
CA ALA A 104 1.37 -2.53 29.07
C ALA A 104 1.28 -4.03 28.71
N ASN A 105 1.91 -4.88 29.51
CA ASN A 105 1.83 -6.35 29.35
C ASN A 105 0.42 -6.87 29.55
N ALA A 106 -0.33 -6.37 30.54
CA ALA A 106 -1.73 -6.73 30.76
C ALA A 106 -2.61 -6.37 29.55
N GLY A 107 -2.39 -5.19 28.95
CA GLY A 107 -3.08 -4.78 27.72
C GLY A 107 -2.81 -5.72 26.54
N ILE A 108 -1.54 -6.10 26.33
CA ILE A 108 -1.18 -7.05 25.25
C ILE A 108 -1.78 -8.43 25.50
N GLN A 109 -1.79 -8.92 26.75
CA GLN A 109 -2.41 -10.20 27.08
C GLN A 109 -3.93 -10.17 26.86
N ALA A 110 -4.60 -9.07 27.17
CA ALA A 110 -6.03 -8.91 26.87
C ALA A 110 -6.30 -8.96 25.35
N LEU A 111 -5.46 -8.31 24.54
CA LEU A 111 -5.55 -8.38 23.08
C LEU A 111 -5.35 -9.80 22.55
N LYS A 112 -4.34 -10.52 23.05
CA LYS A 112 -4.13 -11.94 22.72
C LYS A 112 -5.31 -12.82 23.13
N GLY A 113 -5.91 -12.56 24.30
CA GLY A 113 -7.08 -13.28 24.81
C GLY A 113 -8.33 -13.12 23.95
N LEU A 114 -8.44 -12.02 23.20
CA LEU A 114 -9.52 -11.78 22.22
C LEU A 114 -9.29 -12.49 20.87
N GLY A 115 -8.20 -13.27 20.74
CA GLY A 115 -7.83 -13.92 19.48
C GLY A 115 -7.23 -12.97 18.44
N VAL A 116 -6.78 -11.78 18.87
CA VAL A 116 -6.16 -10.80 17.99
C VAL A 116 -4.68 -11.16 17.80
N ASP A 117 -4.31 -11.62 16.60
CA ASP A 117 -2.91 -11.81 16.23
C ASP A 117 -2.29 -10.45 15.83
N LEU A 118 -1.59 -9.84 16.79
CA LEU A 118 -0.89 -8.57 16.60
C LEU A 118 0.26 -8.68 15.59
N GLY A 119 0.84 -9.87 15.39
CA GLY A 119 1.90 -10.10 14.41
C GLY A 119 1.36 -10.06 12.98
N ASP A 120 0.26 -10.76 12.73
CA ASP A 120 -0.40 -10.76 11.41
C ASP A 120 -0.97 -9.39 11.07
N LEU A 121 -1.62 -8.72 12.03
CA LEU A 121 -2.13 -7.36 11.84
C LEU A 121 -1.02 -6.37 11.52
N MET A 122 0.13 -6.48 12.20
CA MET A 122 1.28 -5.63 11.92
C MET A 122 1.88 -5.92 10.55
N ALA A 123 1.98 -7.19 10.15
CA ALA A 123 2.42 -7.55 8.81
C ALA A 123 1.49 -6.93 7.75
N VAL A 124 0.16 -7.03 7.92
CA VAL A 124 -0.82 -6.42 7.00
C VAL A 124 -0.62 -4.91 6.91
N VAL A 125 -0.47 -4.21 8.04
CA VAL A 125 -0.30 -2.75 8.06
C VAL A 125 1.03 -2.33 7.42
N VAL A 126 2.12 -3.05 7.68
CA VAL A 126 3.43 -2.75 7.06
C VAL A 126 3.38 -3.02 5.56
N PHE A 127 2.77 -4.13 5.12
CA PHE A 127 2.58 -4.39 3.69
C PHE A 127 1.70 -3.33 3.04
N ALA A 128 0.63 -2.89 3.71
CA ALA A 128 -0.22 -1.81 3.23
C ALA A 128 0.55 -0.47 3.12
N ALA A 129 1.33 -0.12 4.13
CA ALA A 129 2.14 1.10 4.15
C ALA A 129 3.24 1.12 3.07
N VAL A 130 3.77 -0.05 2.68
CA VAL A 130 4.78 -0.19 1.61
C VAL A 130 4.12 -0.47 0.24
N GLY A 131 2.78 -0.51 0.17
CA GLY A 131 2.04 -0.74 -1.08
C GLY A 131 2.19 -2.17 -1.64
N LEU A 132 2.58 -3.13 -0.80
CA LEU A 132 2.78 -4.54 -1.15
C LEU A 132 1.52 -5.36 -0.86
N LYS A 133 1.24 -6.35 -1.72
CA LYS A 133 0.06 -7.22 -1.60
C LYS A 133 0.21 -8.19 -0.42
N SER A 134 -0.42 -7.89 0.72
CA SER A 134 -0.36 -8.70 1.95
C SER A 134 -0.96 -10.11 1.82
N ILE A 135 -1.90 -10.33 0.90
CA ILE A 135 -2.65 -11.60 0.73
C ILE A 135 -1.75 -12.79 0.35
N GLY A 136 -0.55 -12.55 -0.21
CA GLY A 136 0.39 -13.62 -0.58
C GLY A 136 1.39 -14.01 0.52
N ALA A 137 1.59 -13.16 1.52
CA ALA A 137 2.64 -13.33 2.53
C ALA A 137 2.15 -14.02 3.82
N ILE A 138 0.84 -14.02 4.07
CA ILE A 138 0.23 -14.51 5.33
C ILE A 138 -0.22 -15.99 5.19
N LYS A 139 0.17 -16.68 4.11
CA LYS A 139 0.04 -18.14 4.02
C LYS A 139 1.38 -18.81 4.29
N LYS A 140 1.64 -19.09 5.57
CA LYS A 140 2.42 -20.25 6.00
C LYS A 140 1.86 -20.77 7.32
#